data_AF-A0A4V3P5E6-F1
#
_entry.id   AF-A0A4V3P5E6-F1
#
_cell.length_a   1.000
_cell.length_b   1.000
_cell.length_c   1.000
_cell.angle_alpha   90.00
_cell.angle_beta   90.00
_cell.angle_gamma   90.00
#
_symmetry.space_group_name_H-M   'P 1'
#
loop_
_entity.id
_entity.type
_entity.pdbx_description
1 polymer ?
#
loop_
_entity_poly.entity_id
_entity_poly.type
_entity_poly.pdbx_seq_one_letter_code
_entity_poly.pdbx_strand_id
1 'polypeptide(L)'
;MSASQILTTEPMELPLLPLRDVVVFPHMVIPLFVGRPRSIKALELAMEDGNHIMLVAQKTASKDEPSKDDLYEIGCVANILQMLKLPDGTVKVLVEGMQRARAVDVTETDECFKAKVVAAEIESAASASEHEALRRAVLAQFEQYVKLNKKIPQEILTSLTGIEEPGRLADTVAAHLSLKLEQKQEMLEMAAVGSRLEALLAQLESEIDILQVEKRIRGRVKKQMEKSQRDYYLNEQVKAIQKELGEGEEGADLEELEKRIEEAKLPKEAQKKAEAELKKLKLMSPMSAEATVVRNYLDTLVGMPWRKKSRISNSLVSAQEVLDSDHFGLEKV
;
A
#
# COMPACT_ATOMS: atom_id res chain seq x y z
N MET A 1 41.65 -6.33 13.58
CA MET A 1 41.35 -6.97 14.87
C MET A 1 40.78 -8.33 14.54
N SER A 2 41.63 -9.34 14.68
CA SER A 2 41.46 -10.70 14.16
C SER A 2 40.20 -11.36 14.72
N ALA A 3 39.34 -11.89 13.85
CA ALA A 3 38.20 -12.71 14.25
C ALA A 3 38.73 -13.89 15.09
N SER A 4 38.34 -13.97 16.35
CA SER A 4 38.56 -15.18 17.14
C SER A 4 37.65 -16.27 16.54
N GLN A 5 38.22 -17.11 15.68
CA GLN A 5 37.58 -18.35 15.26
C GLN A 5 37.45 -19.25 16.51
N ILE A 6 36.24 -19.38 17.03
CA ILE A 6 35.96 -20.21 18.21
C ILE A 6 35.79 -21.68 17.85
N LEU A 7 35.34 -21.95 16.62
CA LEU A 7 35.10 -23.31 16.17
C LEU A 7 36.32 -23.79 15.40
N THR A 8 36.88 -24.90 15.85
CA THR A 8 37.83 -25.71 15.11
C THR A 8 37.07 -26.63 14.15
N THR A 9 37.80 -27.45 13.39
CA THR A 9 37.22 -28.58 12.63
C THR A 9 36.65 -29.68 13.54
N GLU A 10 36.89 -29.61 14.85
CA GLU A 10 36.36 -30.58 15.82
C GLU A 10 34.97 -30.16 16.30
N PRO A 11 34.01 -31.10 16.42
CA PRO A 11 32.66 -30.77 16.86
C PRO A 11 32.63 -30.27 18.31
N MET A 12 32.03 -29.11 18.53
CA MET A 12 31.75 -28.57 19.87
C MET A 12 30.26 -28.71 20.18
N GLU A 13 29.90 -29.04 21.41
CA GLU A 13 28.51 -29.06 21.83
C GLU A 13 28.11 -27.67 22.34
N LEU A 14 27.07 -27.07 21.73
CA LEU A 14 26.54 -25.77 22.15
C LEU A 14 25.02 -25.86 22.39
N PRO A 15 24.47 -25.06 23.32
CA PRO A 15 23.02 -24.83 23.38
C PRO A 15 22.52 -24.26 22.06
N LEU A 16 21.36 -24.76 21.60
CA LEU A 16 20.74 -24.34 20.35
C LEU A 16 19.46 -23.54 20.63
N LEU A 17 19.33 -22.39 19.95
CA LEU A 17 18.15 -21.54 20.00
C LEU A 17 17.47 -21.51 18.62
N PRO A 18 16.28 -22.12 18.50
CA PRO A 18 15.47 -22.03 17.29
C PRO A 18 14.88 -20.62 17.12
N LEU A 19 15.18 -19.95 16.01
CA LEU A 19 14.67 -18.63 15.67
C LEU A 19 13.46 -18.73 14.73
N ARG A 20 12.42 -17.93 15.00
CA ARG A 20 11.28 -17.76 14.10
C ARG A 20 11.53 -16.54 13.22
N ASP A 21 11.26 -16.66 11.92
CA ASP A 21 11.26 -15.57 10.94
C ASP A 21 12.55 -14.74 10.84
N VAL A 22 13.65 -15.21 11.43
CA VAL A 22 14.93 -14.50 11.47
C VAL A 22 16.08 -15.45 11.21
N VAL A 23 16.98 -15.03 10.32
CA VAL A 23 18.28 -15.64 10.06
C VAL A 23 19.34 -14.64 10.52
N VAL A 24 20.26 -15.09 11.37
CA VAL A 24 21.36 -14.25 11.88
C VAL A 24 22.61 -14.52 11.05
N PHE A 25 23.21 -13.44 10.55
CA PHE A 25 24.47 -13.49 9.80
C PHE A 25 25.68 -13.19 10.72
N PRO A 26 26.89 -13.62 10.33
CA PRO A 26 28.12 -13.17 10.97
C PRO A 26 28.20 -11.63 11.06
N HIS A 27 28.70 -11.12 12.18
CA HIS A 27 28.81 -9.70 12.55
C HIS A 27 27.49 -8.94 12.69
N MET A 28 26.35 -9.60 12.56
CA MET A 28 25.04 -9.00 12.77
C MET A 28 24.74 -8.91 14.27
N VAL A 29 24.39 -7.71 14.74
CA VAL A 29 23.90 -7.49 16.11
C VAL A 29 22.39 -7.29 16.08
N ILE A 30 21.64 -8.15 16.77
CA ILE A 30 20.17 -8.09 16.80
C ILE A 30 19.62 -8.40 18.19
N PRO A 31 18.63 -7.61 18.68
CA PRO A 31 17.90 -7.98 19.88
C PRO A 31 16.88 -9.08 19.57
N LEU A 32 16.88 -10.15 20.35
CA LEU A 32 15.92 -11.24 20.31
C LEU A 32 15.05 -11.22 21.57
N PHE A 33 13.77 -11.53 21.39
CA PHE A 33 12.81 -11.67 22.47
C PHE A 33 12.43 -13.14 22.61
N VAL A 34 12.74 -13.71 23.78
CA VAL A 34 12.60 -15.14 24.04
C VAL A 34 11.62 -15.35 25.19
N GLY A 35 10.52 -16.02 24.90
CA GLY A 35 9.47 -16.32 25.90
C GLY A 35 9.28 -17.81 26.21
N ARG A 36 9.82 -18.72 25.39
CA ARG A 36 9.65 -20.17 25.60
C ARG A 36 10.57 -20.65 26.74
N PRO A 37 10.07 -21.39 27.74
CA PRO A 37 10.88 -21.85 28.89
C PRO A 37 12.16 -22.60 28.47
N ARG A 38 12.05 -23.51 27.48
CA ARG A 38 13.20 -24.28 26.96
C ARG A 38 14.26 -23.40 26.29
N SER A 39 13.83 -22.35 25.61
CA SER A 39 14.72 -21.37 24.97
C SER A 39 15.39 -20.43 25.97
N ILE A 40 14.67 -20.04 27.04
CA ILE A 40 15.25 -19.29 28.15
C ILE A 40 16.32 -20.14 28.86
N LYS A 41 16.04 -21.44 29.07
CA LYS A 41 17.01 -22.35 29.68
C LYS A 41 18.26 -22.55 28.82
N ALA A 42 18.10 -22.66 27.49
CA ALA A 42 19.23 -22.72 26.55
C ALA A 42 20.15 -21.49 26.68
N LEU A 43 19.55 -20.31 26.82
CA LEU A 43 20.27 -19.06 27.00
C LEU A 43 21.00 -18.98 28.34
N GLU A 44 20.39 -19.44 29.43
CA GLU A 44 21.03 -19.50 30.75
C GLU A 44 22.25 -20.44 30.73
N LEU A 45 22.11 -21.62 30.13
CA LEU A 45 23.22 -22.57 29.96
C LEU A 45 24.35 -21.99 29.10
N ALA A 46 24.00 -21.29 28.01
CA ALA A 46 25.00 -20.64 27.15
C ALA A 46 25.78 -19.54 27.88
N MET A 47 25.15 -18.81 28.80
CA MET A 47 25.85 -17.80 29.61
C MET A 47 26.81 -18.42 30.63
N GLU A 48 26.50 -19.60 31.15
CA GLU A 48 27.39 -20.35 32.05
C GLU A 48 28.59 -20.94 31.30
N ASP A 49 28.39 -21.34 30.03
CA ASP A 49 29.37 -22.06 29.20
C ASP A 49 29.93 -21.19 28.06
N GLY A 50 30.54 -20.06 28.41
CA GLY A 50 31.34 -19.25 27.47
C GLY A 50 30.58 -18.22 26.64
N ASN A 51 29.31 -17.95 26.93
CA ASN A 51 28.44 -16.97 26.23
C ASN A 51 28.18 -17.29 24.76
N HIS A 52 28.42 -18.53 24.33
CA HIS A 52 28.24 -18.96 22.95
C HIS A 52 26.94 -19.74 22.78
N ILE A 53 26.19 -19.40 21.73
CA ILE A 53 24.93 -20.07 21.41
C ILE A 53 24.82 -20.33 19.92
N MET A 54 24.27 -21.50 19.57
CA MET A 54 23.98 -21.82 18.18
C MET A 54 22.59 -21.30 17.81
N LEU A 55 22.52 -20.39 16.83
CA LEU A 55 21.28 -19.83 16.33
C LEU A 55 20.91 -20.50 15.01
N VAL A 56 19.72 -21.10 14.96
CA VAL A 56 19.23 -21.81 13.78
C VAL A 56 17.81 -21.37 13.45
N ALA A 57 17.54 -21.06 12.19
CA ALA A 57 16.20 -20.72 11.75
C ALA A 57 15.29 -21.96 11.70
N GLN A 58 14.00 -21.75 11.94
CA GLN A 58 12.96 -22.78 11.75
C GLN A 58 12.46 -22.74 10.30
N LYS A 59 12.28 -23.92 9.69
CA LYS A 59 11.65 -24.08 8.36
C LYS A 59 10.19 -23.65 8.36
N THR A 60 9.51 -23.76 9.49
CA THR A 60 8.10 -23.40 9.64
C THR A 60 7.89 -22.58 10.90
N ALA A 61 7.73 -21.26 10.73
CA ALA A 61 7.61 -20.32 11.85
C ALA A 61 6.34 -20.49 12.70
N SER A 62 5.29 -21.13 12.16
CA SER A 62 4.02 -21.35 12.86
C SER A 62 4.08 -22.46 13.92
N LYS A 63 5.13 -23.29 13.95
CA LYS A 63 5.27 -24.35 14.95
C LYS A 63 5.82 -23.80 16.27
N ASP A 64 5.02 -23.91 17.33
CA ASP A 64 5.41 -23.48 18.67
C ASP A 64 6.44 -24.40 19.35
N GLU A 65 6.47 -25.67 18.96
CA GLU A 65 7.44 -26.65 19.43
C GLU A 65 8.07 -27.31 18.20
N PRO A 66 9.16 -26.74 17.66
CA PRO A 66 9.82 -27.31 16.49
C PRO A 66 10.53 -28.60 16.89
N SER A 67 10.42 -29.63 16.05
CA SER A 67 11.27 -30.81 16.15
C SER A 67 12.61 -30.56 15.47
N LYS A 68 13.59 -31.45 15.67
CA LYS A 68 14.90 -31.37 14.97
C LYS A 68 14.78 -31.27 13.44
N ASP A 69 13.78 -31.92 12.84
CA ASP A 69 13.60 -31.96 11.39
C ASP A 69 13.01 -30.64 10.84
N ASP A 70 12.41 -29.83 11.73
CA ASP A 70 11.87 -28.50 11.43
C ASP A 70 12.93 -27.40 11.45
N LEU A 71 14.19 -27.72 11.74
CA LEU A 71 15.31 -26.79 11.80
C LEU A 71 16.16 -26.87 10.53
N TYR A 72 16.76 -25.75 10.15
CA TYR A 72 17.81 -25.75 9.13
C TYR A 72 19.13 -26.32 9.69
N GLU A 73 19.95 -26.88 8.82
CA GLU A 73 21.23 -27.50 9.24
C GLU A 73 22.32 -26.45 9.45
N ILE A 74 22.32 -25.38 8.66
CA ILE A 74 23.29 -24.29 8.76
C ILE A 74 22.65 -23.13 9.51
N GLY A 75 23.39 -22.63 10.50
CA GLY A 75 23.03 -21.45 11.28
C GLY A 75 24.26 -20.61 11.58
N CYS A 76 24.16 -19.80 12.62
CA CYS A 76 25.24 -18.92 13.06
C CYS A 76 25.52 -19.14 14.54
N VAL A 77 26.77 -19.39 14.89
CA VAL A 77 27.21 -19.29 16.28
C VAL A 77 27.29 -17.81 16.63
N ALA A 78 26.65 -17.43 17.72
CA ALA A 78 26.57 -16.07 18.17
C ALA A 78 27.09 -15.94 19.61
N ASN A 79 27.61 -14.76 19.92
CA ASN A 79 27.96 -14.36 21.27
C ASN A 79 26.77 -13.64 21.93
N ILE A 80 26.50 -13.96 23.18
CA ILE A 80 25.50 -13.26 23.99
C ILE A 80 26.17 -12.02 24.59
N LEU A 81 25.77 -10.83 24.11
CA LEU A 81 26.32 -9.56 24.59
C LEU A 81 25.64 -9.10 25.87
N GLN A 82 24.31 -9.24 25.94
CA GLN A 82 23.52 -8.77 27.06
C GLN A 82 22.24 -9.56 27.20
N MET A 83 21.81 -9.83 28.43
CA MET A 83 20.53 -10.45 28.75
C MET A 83 19.77 -9.60 29.78
N LEU A 84 18.48 -9.35 29.53
CA LEU A 84 17.59 -8.63 30.43
C LEU A 84 16.27 -9.38 30.56
N LYS A 85 15.93 -9.79 31.78
CA LYS A 85 14.62 -10.36 32.10
C LYS A 85 13.60 -9.24 32.23
N LEU A 86 12.53 -9.30 31.45
CA LEU A 86 11.43 -8.33 31.47
C LEU A 86 10.38 -8.74 32.53
N PRO A 87 9.60 -7.79 33.05
CA PRO A 87 8.60 -8.06 34.09
C PRO A 87 7.44 -8.96 33.61
N ASP A 88 7.28 -9.12 32.30
CA ASP A 88 6.30 -10.02 31.68
C ASP A 88 6.75 -11.50 31.66
N GLY A 89 7.96 -11.79 32.15
CA GLY A 89 8.55 -13.12 32.14
C GLY A 89 9.32 -13.47 30.86
N THR A 90 9.33 -12.59 29.86
CA THR A 90 10.16 -12.77 28.65
C THR A 90 11.59 -12.30 28.89
N VAL A 91 12.52 -12.81 28.09
CA VAL A 91 13.93 -12.42 28.14
C VAL A 91 14.29 -11.70 26.86
N LYS A 92 14.76 -10.45 26.99
CA LYS A 92 15.37 -9.71 25.90
C LYS A 92 16.88 -9.98 25.91
N VAL A 93 17.39 -10.57 24.85
CA VAL A 93 18.82 -10.86 24.68
C VAL A 93 19.37 -10.11 23.48
N LEU A 94 20.56 -9.52 23.61
CA LEU A 94 21.30 -8.94 22.51
C LEU A 94 22.39 -9.93 22.10
N VAL A 95 22.38 -10.36 20.84
CA VAL A 95 23.33 -11.34 20.31
C VAL A 95 24.12 -10.74 19.15
N GLU A 96 25.38 -11.14 19.02
CA GLU A 96 26.25 -10.84 17.88
C GLU A 96 26.59 -12.14 17.15
N GLY A 97 26.20 -12.27 15.89
CA GLY A 97 26.62 -13.40 15.06
C GLY A 97 28.14 -13.39 14.88
N MET A 98 28.80 -14.53 15.05
CA MET A 98 30.26 -14.62 14.94
C MET A 98 30.68 -15.31 13.65
N GLN A 99 30.16 -16.50 13.41
CA GLN A 99 30.53 -17.33 12.27
C GLN A 99 29.43 -18.30 11.92
N ARG A 100 29.45 -18.77 10.67
CA ARG A 100 28.54 -19.80 10.17
C ARG A 100 28.96 -21.16 10.73
N ALA A 101 27.98 -21.97 11.10
CA ALA A 101 28.22 -23.32 11.59
C ALA A 101 27.15 -24.28 11.08
N ARG A 102 27.54 -25.54 10.91
CA ARG A 102 26.62 -26.64 10.62
C ARG A 102 26.32 -27.39 11.92
N ALA A 103 25.03 -27.59 12.21
CA ALA A 103 24.57 -28.47 13.28
C ALA A 103 24.58 -29.92 12.75
N VAL A 104 25.60 -30.69 13.15
CA VAL A 104 25.81 -32.08 12.71
C VAL A 104 24.83 -33.03 13.38
N ASP A 105 24.55 -32.79 14.65
CA ASP A 105 23.61 -33.57 15.45
C ASP A 105 22.87 -32.64 16.39
N VAL A 106 21.55 -32.76 16.44
CA VAL A 106 20.68 -31.97 17.31
C VAL A 106 20.00 -32.91 18.28
N THR A 107 20.35 -32.76 19.56
CA THR A 107 19.77 -33.52 20.65
C THR A 107 18.70 -32.69 21.33
N GLU A 108 17.54 -33.31 21.51
CA GLU A 108 16.43 -32.72 22.22
C GLU A 108 16.43 -33.29 23.64
N THR A 109 16.67 -32.42 24.64
CA THR A 109 16.57 -32.77 26.06
C THR A 109 15.34 -32.13 26.68
N ASP A 110 14.94 -32.59 27.86
CA ASP A 110 13.82 -32.01 28.61
C ASP A 110 14.05 -30.51 28.92
N GLU A 111 15.32 -30.09 29.04
CA GLU A 111 15.69 -28.72 29.37
C GLU A 111 15.75 -27.81 28.14
N CYS A 112 16.51 -28.21 27.11
CA CYS A 112 16.70 -27.41 25.89
C CYS A 112 17.17 -28.25 24.69
N PHE A 113 17.32 -27.59 23.54
CA PHE A 113 18.06 -28.16 22.42
C PHE A 113 19.56 -27.96 22.63
N LYS A 114 20.34 -29.00 22.31
CA LYS A 114 21.79 -28.94 22.18
C LYS A 114 22.18 -29.41 20.79
N ALA A 115 23.25 -28.85 20.25
CA ALA A 115 23.75 -29.26 18.95
C ALA A 115 25.27 -29.45 18.96
N LYS A 116 25.73 -30.50 18.29
CA LYS A 116 27.14 -30.64 17.91
C LYS A 116 27.37 -29.78 16.67
N VAL A 117 28.14 -28.72 16.83
CA VAL A 117 28.40 -27.72 15.80
C VAL A 117 29.82 -27.85 15.26
N VAL A 118 29.96 -27.67 13.96
CA VAL A 118 31.25 -27.54 13.27
C VAL A 118 31.25 -26.25 12.45
N ALA A 119 32.42 -25.63 12.28
CA ALA A 119 32.56 -24.48 11.40
C ALA A 119 32.05 -24.84 9.98
N ALA A 120 31.27 -23.95 9.36
CA ALA A 120 30.85 -24.16 7.99
C ALA A 120 32.06 -24.03 7.05
N GLU A 121 32.16 -24.93 6.08
CA GLU A 121 33.23 -24.89 5.08
C GLU A 121 33.12 -23.63 4.23
N ILE A 122 34.23 -22.93 4.06
CA ILE A 122 34.33 -21.76 3.20
C ILE A 122 35.07 -22.19 1.93
N GLU A 123 34.34 -22.25 0.82
CA GLU A 123 34.95 -22.49 -0.49
C GLU A 123 35.46 -21.16 -1.08
N SER A 124 36.77 -20.98 -1.05
CA SER A 124 37.46 -19.87 -1.72
C SER A 124 37.95 -20.32 -3.10
N ALA A 125 37.04 -20.60 -4.03
CA ALA A 125 37.40 -21.10 -5.36
C ALA A 125 37.58 -20.01 -6.43
N ALA A 126 37.11 -18.77 -6.22
CA ALA A 126 37.20 -17.71 -7.22
C ALA A 126 38.49 -16.88 -7.10
N SER A 127 38.92 -16.29 -8.22
CA SER A 127 40.11 -15.44 -8.25
C SER A 127 39.90 -14.17 -7.41
N ALA A 128 40.94 -13.69 -6.72
CA ALA A 128 40.86 -12.47 -5.92
C ALA A 128 40.38 -11.24 -6.72
N SER A 129 40.63 -11.19 -8.03
CA SER A 129 40.18 -10.11 -8.91
C SER A 129 38.67 -10.13 -9.17
N GLU A 130 38.06 -11.31 -9.32
CA GLU A 130 36.62 -11.45 -9.55
C GLU A 130 35.85 -11.07 -8.29
N HIS A 131 36.30 -11.52 -7.12
CA HIS A 131 35.72 -11.14 -5.84
C HIS A 131 35.77 -9.62 -5.61
N GLU A 132 36.88 -8.96 -5.98
CA GLU A 132 37.01 -7.51 -5.88
C GLU A 132 36.03 -6.77 -6.81
N ALA A 133 35.85 -7.26 -8.04
CA ALA A 133 34.88 -6.70 -8.98
C ALA A 133 33.43 -6.83 -8.47
N LEU A 134 33.06 -8.03 -7.99
CA LEU A 134 31.76 -8.29 -7.38
C LEU A 134 31.54 -7.44 -6.12
N ARG A 135 32.55 -7.29 -5.28
CA ARG A 135 32.51 -6.43 -4.09
C ARG A 135 32.14 -4.98 -4.44
N ARG A 136 32.81 -4.41 -5.45
CA ARG A 136 32.54 -3.05 -5.93
C ARG A 136 31.13 -2.92 -6.50
N ALA A 137 30.69 -3.91 -7.26
CA ALA A 137 29.33 -3.94 -7.80
C ALA A 137 28.27 -3.97 -6.67
N VAL A 138 28.47 -4.81 -5.65
CA VAL A 138 27.56 -4.91 -4.49
C VAL A 138 27.49 -3.58 -3.75
N LEU A 139 28.64 -2.95 -3.48
CA LEU A 139 28.68 -1.63 -2.82
C LEU A 139 27.92 -0.56 -3.62
N ALA A 140 28.13 -0.50 -4.94
CA ALA A 140 27.45 0.46 -5.80
C ALA A 140 25.93 0.25 -5.81
N GLN A 141 25.46 -1.00 -5.93
CA GLN A 141 24.03 -1.30 -5.89
C GLN A 141 23.44 -1.08 -4.51
N PHE A 142 24.15 -1.42 -3.43
CA PHE A 142 23.69 -1.15 -2.08
C PHE A 142 23.58 0.36 -1.79
N GLU A 143 24.49 1.18 -2.31
CA GLU A 143 24.38 2.64 -2.23
C GLU A 143 23.08 3.15 -2.91
N GLN A 144 22.76 2.63 -4.10
CA GLN A 144 21.51 2.96 -4.78
C GLN A 144 20.29 2.50 -3.98
N TYR A 145 20.34 1.30 -3.40
CA TYR A 145 19.29 0.76 -2.55
C TYR A 145 19.04 1.64 -1.32
N VAL A 146 20.08 2.06 -0.58
CA VAL A 146 19.96 2.95 0.58
C VAL A 146 19.39 4.32 0.20
N LYS A 147 19.76 4.87 -0.96
CA LYS A 147 19.18 6.14 -1.47
C LYS A 147 17.68 6.05 -1.73
N LEU A 148 17.18 4.88 -2.12
CA LEU A 148 15.75 4.63 -2.33
C LEU A 148 15.02 4.26 -1.04
N ASN A 149 15.66 3.47 -0.17
CA ASN A 149 15.11 2.98 1.08
C ASN A 149 15.54 3.85 2.28
N LYS A 150 14.71 4.85 2.59
CA LYS A 150 14.93 5.79 3.71
C LYS A 150 14.93 5.15 5.11
N LYS A 151 14.61 3.86 5.25
CA LYS A 151 14.66 3.16 6.55
C LYS A 151 16.08 2.86 7.01
N ILE A 152 17.04 2.83 6.09
CA ILE A 152 18.44 2.49 6.38
C ILE A 152 19.24 3.79 6.53
N PRO A 153 19.90 4.03 7.69
CA PRO A 153 20.78 5.17 7.87
C PRO A 153 21.93 5.17 6.86
N GLN A 154 22.27 6.34 6.32
CA GLN A 154 23.40 6.48 5.38
C GLN A 154 24.76 6.20 6.04
N GLU A 155 24.85 6.31 7.36
CA GLU A 155 26.05 5.99 8.16
C GLU A 155 26.52 4.54 7.96
N ILE A 156 25.61 3.62 7.62
CA ILE A 156 25.94 2.22 7.34
C ILE A 156 26.82 2.11 6.09
N LEU A 157 26.63 2.96 5.08
CA LEU A 157 27.44 2.95 3.85
C LEU A 157 28.91 3.21 4.16
N THR A 158 29.21 4.19 5.02
CA THR A 158 30.57 4.48 5.48
C THR A 158 31.22 3.30 6.19
N SER A 159 30.45 2.56 6.98
CA SER A 159 30.98 1.36 7.66
C SER A 159 31.30 0.23 6.69
N LEU A 160 30.47 0.06 5.64
CA LEU A 160 30.64 -1.00 4.63
C LEU A 160 31.81 -0.72 3.68
N THR A 161 32.09 0.55 3.36
CA THR A 161 33.22 0.91 2.50
C THR A 161 34.58 0.53 3.08
N GLY A 162 34.68 0.37 4.41
CA GLY A 162 35.90 -0.06 5.08
C GLY A 162 36.10 -1.58 5.16
N ILE A 163 35.13 -2.37 4.68
CA ILE A 163 35.20 -3.83 4.73
C ILE A 163 35.92 -4.35 3.48
N GLU A 164 37.16 -4.81 3.66
CA GLU A 164 37.96 -5.35 2.56
C GLU A 164 37.56 -6.79 2.18
N GLU A 165 37.12 -7.57 3.18
CA GLU A 165 36.78 -8.98 3.02
C GLU A 165 35.41 -9.16 2.32
N PRO A 166 35.35 -9.81 1.14
CA PRO A 166 34.11 -9.93 0.37
C PRO A 166 33.03 -10.75 1.08
N GLY A 167 33.41 -11.79 1.81
CA GLY A 167 32.46 -12.62 2.57
C GLY A 167 31.77 -11.84 3.68
N ARG A 168 32.55 -11.08 4.45
CA ARG A 168 32.03 -10.19 5.49
C ARG A 168 31.14 -9.10 4.91
N LEU A 169 31.50 -8.52 3.76
CA LEU A 169 30.65 -7.55 3.09
C LEU A 169 29.29 -8.17 2.73
N ALA A 170 29.30 -9.36 2.12
CA ALA A 170 28.08 -10.04 1.71
C ALA A 170 27.14 -10.27 2.90
N ASP A 171 27.67 -10.76 4.02
CA ASP A 171 26.90 -11.03 5.25
C ASP A 171 26.34 -9.74 5.88
N THR A 172 27.13 -8.66 5.90
CA THR A 172 26.69 -7.38 6.47
C THR A 172 25.60 -6.74 5.62
N VAL A 173 25.73 -6.78 4.29
CA VAL A 173 24.70 -6.27 3.37
C VAL A 173 23.43 -7.11 3.48
N ALA A 174 23.55 -8.44 3.49
CA ALA A 174 22.43 -9.38 3.66
C ALA A 174 21.60 -9.09 4.91
N ALA A 175 22.26 -8.75 6.02
CA ALA A 175 21.60 -8.42 7.28
C ALA A 175 20.67 -7.19 7.17
N HIS A 176 21.01 -6.22 6.32
CA HIS A 176 20.23 -5.01 6.10
C HIS A 176 19.16 -5.12 5.01
N LEU A 177 19.13 -6.22 4.25
CA LEU A 177 18.09 -6.47 3.26
C LEU A 177 16.82 -7.06 3.88
N SER A 178 15.68 -6.63 3.34
CA SER A 178 14.34 -7.09 3.76
C SER A 178 13.89 -8.29 2.92
N LEU A 179 14.71 -9.34 2.91
CA LEU A 179 14.43 -10.58 2.17
C LEU A 179 13.57 -11.54 2.98
N LYS A 180 12.90 -12.47 2.27
CA LYS A 180 12.19 -13.59 2.89
C LYS A 180 13.17 -14.52 3.60
N LEU A 181 12.68 -15.26 4.59
CA LEU A 181 13.50 -16.16 5.40
C LEU A 181 14.23 -17.19 4.53
N GLU A 182 13.54 -17.78 3.55
CA GLU A 182 14.08 -18.82 2.68
C GLU A 182 15.28 -18.29 1.88
N GLN A 183 15.19 -17.06 1.37
CA GLN A 183 16.26 -16.41 0.61
C GLN A 183 17.47 -16.07 1.51
N LYS A 184 17.22 -15.60 2.74
CA LYS A 184 18.30 -15.34 3.71
C LYS A 184 19.01 -16.63 4.09
N GLN A 185 18.25 -17.70 4.28
CA GLN A 185 18.78 -19.00 4.62
C GLN A 185 19.62 -19.58 3.47
N GLU A 186 19.12 -19.50 2.23
CA GLU A 186 19.87 -19.92 1.04
C GLU A 186 21.23 -19.20 0.96
N MET A 187 21.26 -17.89 1.20
CA MET A 187 22.52 -17.11 1.24
C MET A 187 23.45 -17.47 2.41
N LEU A 188 22.90 -17.91 3.55
CA LEU A 188 23.69 -18.39 4.69
C LEU A 188 24.32 -19.76 4.36
N GLU A 189 23.60 -20.60 3.63
CA GLU A 189 24.02 -21.95 3.21
C GLU A 189 25.04 -21.96 2.07
N MET A 190 25.09 -20.90 1.25
CA MET A 190 26.11 -20.75 0.20
C MET A 190 27.53 -20.66 0.79
N ALA A 191 28.31 -21.72 0.61
CA ALA A 191 29.72 -21.80 1.02
C ALA A 191 30.64 -20.90 0.17
N ALA A 192 30.40 -20.85 -1.15
CA ALA A 192 31.20 -20.08 -2.08
C ALA A 192 30.91 -18.57 -1.98
N VAL A 193 31.95 -17.78 -1.72
CA VAL A 193 31.84 -16.32 -1.56
C VAL A 193 31.36 -15.64 -2.84
N GLY A 194 31.89 -16.04 -4.00
CA GLY A 194 31.51 -15.51 -5.31
C GLY A 194 30.02 -15.71 -5.61
N SER A 195 29.51 -16.94 -5.48
CA SER A 195 28.10 -17.26 -5.69
C SER A 195 27.18 -16.48 -4.76
N ARG A 196 27.60 -16.28 -3.51
CA ARG A 196 26.85 -15.47 -2.54
C ARG A 196 26.79 -13.99 -2.93
N LEU A 197 27.89 -13.42 -3.42
CA LEU A 197 27.92 -12.04 -3.91
C LEU A 197 27.03 -11.86 -5.16
N GLU A 198 27.06 -12.83 -6.08
CA GLU A 198 26.20 -12.83 -7.26
C GLU A 198 24.72 -12.94 -6.90
N ALA A 199 24.36 -13.87 -5.99
CA ALA A 199 23.01 -14.00 -5.49
C ALA A 199 22.55 -12.71 -4.80
N LEU A 200 23.41 -12.09 -3.99
CA LEU A 200 23.12 -10.82 -3.33
C LEU A 200 22.91 -9.68 -4.33
N LEU A 201 23.71 -9.60 -5.39
CA LEU A 201 23.53 -8.63 -6.48
C LEU A 201 22.16 -8.79 -7.14
N ALA A 202 21.79 -10.02 -7.50
CA ALA A 202 20.50 -10.30 -8.12
C ALA A 202 19.33 -9.88 -7.21
N GLN A 203 19.43 -10.14 -5.90
CA GLN A 203 18.41 -9.71 -4.94
C GLN A 203 18.36 -8.18 -4.81
N LEU A 204 19.51 -7.51 -4.74
CA LEU A 204 19.58 -6.05 -4.71
C LEU A 204 18.92 -5.41 -5.93
N GLU A 205 19.19 -5.93 -7.12
CA GLU A 205 18.60 -5.43 -8.36
C GLU A 205 17.07 -5.55 -8.35
N SER A 206 16.55 -6.74 -7.98
CA SER A 206 15.11 -6.97 -7.85
C SER A 206 14.47 -6.00 -6.84
N GLU A 207 15.08 -5.80 -5.67
CA GLU A 207 14.55 -4.90 -4.64
C GLU A 207 14.60 -3.43 -5.07
N ILE A 208 15.66 -3.01 -5.74
CA ILE A 208 15.78 -1.66 -6.32
C ILE A 208 14.65 -1.42 -7.33
N ASP A 209 14.37 -2.38 -8.20
CA ASP A 209 13.31 -2.26 -9.20
C ASP A 209 11.93 -2.14 -8.56
N ILE A 210 11.63 -2.94 -7.54
CA ILE A 210 10.40 -2.85 -6.76
C ILE A 210 10.27 -1.45 -6.14
N LEU A 211 11.31 -0.96 -5.45
CA LEU A 211 11.30 0.37 -4.83
C LEU A 211 11.12 1.50 -5.86
N GLN A 212 11.68 1.36 -7.06
CA GLN A 212 11.49 2.33 -8.13
C GLN A 212 10.05 2.34 -8.66
N VAL A 213 9.42 1.16 -8.80
CA VAL A 213 8.01 1.06 -9.19
C VAL A 213 7.11 1.65 -8.11
N GLU A 214 7.33 1.33 -6.84
CA GLU A 214 6.59 1.91 -5.71
C GLU A 214 6.71 3.43 -5.67
N LYS A 215 7.92 3.98 -5.86
CA LYS A 215 8.16 5.42 -5.93
C LYS A 215 7.39 6.07 -7.08
N ARG A 216 7.35 5.43 -8.26
CA ARG A 216 6.57 5.90 -9.42
C ARG A 216 5.07 5.90 -9.12
N ILE A 217 4.53 4.84 -8.52
CA ILE A 217 3.11 4.74 -8.14
C ILE A 217 2.77 5.82 -7.11
N ARG A 218 3.56 5.95 -6.04
CA ARG A 218 3.36 6.98 -5.01
C ARG A 218 3.39 8.39 -5.60
N GLY A 219 4.28 8.64 -6.57
CA GLY A 219 4.34 9.90 -7.30
C GLY A 219 3.07 10.19 -8.12
N ARG A 220 2.52 9.20 -8.82
CA ARG A 220 1.26 9.33 -9.57
C ARG A 220 0.07 9.60 -8.63
N VAL A 221 -0.06 8.83 -7.56
CA VAL A 221 -1.12 9.01 -6.55
C VAL A 221 -1.05 10.40 -5.93
N LYS A 222 0.15 10.86 -5.55
CA LYS A 222 0.33 12.21 -4.99
C LYS A 222 -0.12 13.31 -5.95
N LYS A 223 0.28 13.24 -7.23
CA LYS A 223 -0.15 14.21 -8.26
C LYS A 223 -1.67 14.20 -8.48
N GLN A 224 -2.28 13.02 -8.48
CA GLN A 224 -3.72 12.89 -8.63
C GLN A 224 -4.46 13.47 -7.43
N MET A 225 -4.00 13.20 -6.20
CA MET A 225 -4.56 13.78 -4.98
C MET A 225 -4.43 15.31 -4.96
N GLU A 226 -3.26 15.86 -5.30
CA GLU A 226 -3.06 17.31 -5.38
C GLU A 226 -4.00 17.97 -6.41
N LYS A 227 -4.22 17.31 -7.56
CA LYS A 227 -5.19 17.77 -8.56
C LYS A 227 -6.61 17.73 -8.00
N SER A 228 -7.05 16.61 -7.42
CA SER A 228 -8.40 16.49 -6.87
C SER A 228 -8.66 17.46 -5.71
N GLN A 229 -7.67 17.69 -4.84
CA GLN A 229 -7.77 18.69 -3.77
C GLN A 229 -7.88 20.11 -4.34
N ARG A 230 -7.10 20.43 -5.37
CA ARG A 230 -7.16 21.72 -6.06
C ARG A 230 -8.51 21.92 -6.74
N ASP A 231 -8.99 20.93 -7.49
CA ASP A 231 -10.28 20.97 -8.19
C ASP A 231 -11.43 21.11 -7.18
N TYR A 232 -11.39 20.39 -6.06
CA TYR A 232 -12.35 20.53 -4.97
C TYR A 232 -12.34 21.94 -4.38
N TYR A 233 -11.16 22.46 -4.05
CA TYR A 233 -10.99 23.80 -3.48
C TYR A 233 -11.49 24.90 -4.44
N LEU A 234 -11.13 24.81 -5.73
CA LEU A 234 -11.57 25.75 -6.75
C LEU A 234 -13.09 25.72 -6.95
N ASN A 235 -13.71 24.54 -6.96
CA ASN A 235 -15.16 24.43 -7.10
C ASN A 235 -15.90 25.01 -5.89
N GLU A 236 -15.40 24.78 -4.67
CA GLU A 236 -15.97 25.42 -3.47
C GLU A 236 -15.79 26.95 -3.51
N GLN A 237 -14.66 27.45 -4.01
CA GLN A 237 -14.49 28.89 -4.23
C GLN A 237 -15.48 29.43 -5.26
N VAL A 238 -15.69 28.75 -6.39
CA VAL A 238 -16.67 29.16 -7.41
C VAL A 238 -18.07 29.21 -6.81
N LYS A 239 -18.49 28.19 -6.05
CA LYS A 239 -19.80 28.20 -5.37
C LYS A 239 -19.92 29.35 -4.37
N ALA A 240 -18.87 29.64 -3.61
CA ALA A 240 -18.86 30.76 -2.69
C ALA A 240 -18.96 32.11 -3.43
N ILE A 241 -18.21 32.27 -4.53
CA ILE A 241 -18.27 33.44 -5.40
C ILE A 241 -19.67 33.61 -5.99
N GLN A 242 -20.29 32.56 -6.54
CA GLN A 242 -21.67 32.59 -7.07
C GLN A 242 -22.70 32.97 -6.01
N LYS A 243 -22.52 32.48 -4.77
CA LYS A 243 -23.35 32.84 -3.63
C LYS A 243 -23.21 34.32 -3.25
N GLU A 244 -22.00 34.86 -3.28
CA GLU A 244 -21.72 36.29 -3.00
C GLU A 244 -22.14 37.21 -4.15
N LEU A 245 -22.07 36.74 -5.41
CA LEU A 245 -22.54 37.46 -6.61
C LEU A 245 -24.07 37.51 -6.73
N GLY A 246 -24.80 36.82 -5.86
CA GLY A 246 -26.26 36.96 -5.79
C GLY A 246 -27.03 36.21 -6.88
N GLU A 247 -26.50 35.11 -7.43
CA GLU A 247 -27.24 34.18 -8.32
C GLU A 247 -28.32 33.35 -7.58
N GLY A 248 -28.91 33.91 -6.52
CA GLY A 248 -30.11 33.37 -5.86
C GLY A 248 -31.43 33.71 -6.57
N GLU A 249 -31.42 34.68 -7.49
CA GLU A 249 -32.62 35.05 -8.26
C GLU A 249 -32.89 34.10 -9.45
N GLU A 250 -31.86 33.49 -10.05
CA GLU A 250 -32.01 32.69 -11.28
C GLU A 250 -32.64 31.30 -11.05
N GLY A 251 -32.43 30.71 -9.87
CA GLY A 251 -33.07 29.44 -9.48
C GLY A 251 -34.56 29.61 -9.16
N ALA A 252 -34.95 30.73 -8.56
CA ALA A 252 -36.34 31.04 -8.20
C ALA A 252 -37.23 31.16 -9.45
N ASP A 253 -36.67 31.68 -10.53
CA ASP A 253 -37.36 31.93 -11.79
C ASP A 253 -37.71 30.63 -12.55
N LEU A 254 -36.80 29.66 -12.53
CA LEU A 254 -37.04 28.31 -13.07
C LEU A 254 -38.06 27.52 -12.26
N GLU A 255 -38.06 27.68 -10.93
CA GLU A 255 -39.07 27.08 -10.05
C GLU A 255 -40.46 27.68 -10.25
N GLU A 256 -40.55 28.99 -10.52
CA GLU A 256 -41.82 29.66 -10.83
C GLU A 256 -42.43 29.14 -12.16
N LEU A 257 -41.59 28.99 -13.19
CA LEU A 257 -41.99 28.41 -14.47
C LEU A 257 -42.51 26.97 -14.33
N GLU A 258 -41.87 26.15 -13.50
CA GLU A 258 -42.28 24.77 -13.24
C GLU A 258 -43.68 24.71 -12.58
N LYS A 259 -43.94 25.57 -11.58
CA LYS A 259 -45.27 25.69 -10.95
C LYS A 259 -46.34 26.12 -11.95
N ARG A 260 -46.04 27.11 -12.79
CA ARG A 260 -47.01 27.61 -13.78
C ARG A 260 -47.37 26.55 -14.84
N ILE A 261 -46.44 25.68 -15.20
CA ILE A 261 -46.70 24.53 -16.10
C ILE A 261 -47.66 23.52 -15.46
N GLU A 262 -47.49 23.22 -14.18
CA GLU A 262 -48.40 22.33 -13.44
C GLU A 262 -49.82 22.91 -13.30
N GLU A 263 -49.92 24.20 -12.98
CA GLU A 263 -51.20 24.92 -12.82
C GLU A 263 -51.99 25.03 -14.14
N ALA A 264 -51.30 25.13 -15.28
CA ALA A 264 -51.92 25.26 -16.60
C ALA A 264 -52.74 24.02 -17.01
N LYS A 265 -52.58 22.86 -16.35
CA LYS A 265 -53.31 21.61 -16.59
C LYS A 265 -53.37 21.24 -18.07
N LEU A 266 -52.19 21.24 -18.70
CA LEU A 266 -51.96 20.98 -20.12
C LEU A 266 -52.49 19.59 -20.54
N PRO A 267 -52.93 19.42 -21.81
CA PRO A 267 -53.11 18.10 -22.41
C PRO A 267 -51.80 17.29 -22.38
N LYS A 268 -51.89 15.95 -22.32
CA LYS A 268 -50.73 15.06 -22.18
C LYS A 268 -49.59 15.32 -23.18
N GLU A 269 -49.92 15.63 -24.43
CA GLU A 269 -48.92 15.92 -25.47
C GLU A 269 -48.19 17.25 -25.24
N ALA A 270 -48.93 18.29 -24.83
CA ALA A 270 -48.36 19.60 -24.54
C ALA A 270 -47.52 19.59 -23.26
N GLN A 271 -47.97 18.85 -22.23
CA GLN A 271 -47.22 18.68 -20.99
C GLN A 271 -45.86 18.03 -21.22
N LYS A 272 -45.82 16.94 -22.01
CA LYS A 272 -44.57 16.25 -22.35
C LYS A 272 -43.58 17.16 -23.10
N LYS A 273 -44.07 18.03 -23.99
CA LYS A 273 -43.22 19.02 -24.67
C LYS A 273 -42.74 20.13 -23.72
N ALA A 274 -43.60 20.63 -22.84
CA ALA A 274 -43.23 21.63 -21.84
C ALA A 274 -42.12 21.14 -20.91
N GLU A 275 -42.23 19.91 -20.41
CA GLU A 275 -41.23 19.28 -19.54
C GLU A 275 -39.88 19.06 -20.26
N ALA A 276 -39.90 18.70 -21.55
CA ALA A 276 -38.69 18.51 -22.34
C ALA A 276 -37.94 19.83 -22.56
N GLU A 277 -38.66 20.89 -22.92
CA GLU A 277 -38.10 22.23 -23.10
C GLU A 277 -37.64 22.85 -21.77
N LEU A 278 -38.35 22.61 -20.67
CA LEU A 278 -37.93 23.04 -19.32
C LEU A 278 -36.61 22.37 -18.90
N LYS A 279 -36.46 21.06 -19.13
CA LYS A 279 -35.19 20.36 -18.88
C LYS A 279 -34.06 20.91 -19.72
N LYS A 280 -34.35 21.25 -20.98
CA LYS A 280 -33.38 21.87 -21.89
C LYS A 280 -32.95 23.24 -21.38
N LEU A 281 -33.91 24.05 -20.91
CA LEU A 281 -33.65 25.37 -20.31
C LEU A 281 -32.79 25.27 -19.05
N LYS A 282 -33.04 24.29 -18.17
CA LYS A 282 -32.24 24.05 -16.94
C LYS A 282 -30.76 23.71 -17.23
N LEU A 283 -30.44 23.21 -18.42
CA LEU A 283 -29.07 22.83 -18.83
C LEU A 283 -28.37 23.91 -19.66
N MET A 284 -29.09 24.95 -20.10
CA MET A 284 -28.55 26.03 -20.91
C MET A 284 -28.08 27.19 -20.04
N SER A 285 -27.08 27.93 -20.53
CA SER A 285 -26.72 29.21 -19.91
C SER A 285 -27.85 30.23 -20.12
N PRO A 286 -28.31 30.94 -19.07
CA PRO A 286 -29.39 31.93 -19.17
C PRO A 286 -29.09 33.08 -20.12
N MET A 287 -27.81 33.38 -20.34
CA MET A 287 -27.33 34.44 -21.24
C MET A 287 -27.35 34.02 -22.72
N SER A 288 -27.72 32.78 -23.03
CA SER A 288 -27.84 32.31 -24.42
C SER A 288 -29.08 32.90 -25.08
N ALA A 289 -28.94 33.39 -26.31
CA ALA A 289 -30.08 33.82 -27.12
C ALA A 289 -31.14 32.71 -27.30
N GLU A 290 -30.73 31.43 -27.25
CA GLU A 290 -31.64 30.29 -27.30
C GLU A 290 -32.47 30.12 -26.03
N ALA A 291 -31.91 30.46 -24.86
CA ALA A 291 -32.61 30.35 -23.58
C ALA A 291 -33.82 31.29 -23.54
N THR A 292 -33.68 32.52 -24.04
CA THR A 292 -34.78 33.48 -24.17
C THR A 292 -35.89 32.98 -25.08
N VAL A 293 -35.55 32.30 -26.17
CA VAL A 293 -36.54 31.73 -27.11
C VAL A 293 -37.32 30.60 -26.47
N VAL A 294 -36.62 29.66 -25.81
CA VAL A 294 -37.25 28.52 -25.10
C VAL A 294 -38.16 29.03 -23.98
N ARG A 295 -37.72 30.05 -23.25
CA ARG A 295 -38.50 30.68 -22.19
C ARG A 295 -39.78 31.33 -22.71
N ASN A 296 -39.69 32.16 -23.73
CA ASN A 296 -40.86 32.78 -24.37
C ASN A 296 -41.84 31.73 -24.90
N TYR A 297 -41.33 30.62 -25.43
CA TYR A 297 -42.15 29.49 -25.84
C TYR A 297 -42.90 28.85 -24.65
N LEU A 298 -42.22 28.61 -23.53
CA LEU A 298 -42.86 28.07 -22.32
C LEU A 298 -43.90 29.05 -21.74
N ASP A 299 -43.61 30.36 -21.70
CA ASP A 299 -44.55 31.38 -21.24
C ASP A 299 -45.80 31.48 -22.12
N THR A 300 -45.64 31.44 -23.44
CA THR A 300 -46.78 31.44 -24.37
C THR A 300 -47.61 30.16 -24.26
N LEU A 301 -46.95 29.01 -24.09
CA LEU A 301 -47.62 27.73 -23.92
C LEU A 301 -48.47 27.70 -22.64
N VAL A 302 -47.94 28.21 -21.53
CA VAL A 302 -48.66 28.33 -20.24
C VAL A 302 -49.77 29.36 -20.31
N GLY A 303 -49.57 30.47 -21.03
CA GLY A 303 -50.55 31.56 -21.15
C GLY A 303 -51.82 31.21 -21.92
N MET A 304 -51.85 30.07 -22.63
CA MET A 304 -53.02 29.67 -23.41
C MET A 304 -54.16 29.09 -22.55
N PRO A 305 -55.44 29.40 -22.87
CA PRO A 305 -56.59 28.95 -22.10
C PRO A 305 -56.99 27.49 -22.41
N TRP A 306 -56.13 26.52 -22.13
CA TRP A 306 -56.31 25.09 -22.48
C TRP A 306 -57.64 24.46 -22.03
N ARG A 307 -58.18 24.89 -20.88
CA ARG A 307 -59.45 24.38 -20.32
C ARG A 307 -60.64 25.33 -20.43
N LYS A 308 -60.42 26.62 -20.69
CA LYS A 308 -61.53 27.59 -20.77
C LYS A 308 -62.13 27.53 -22.18
N LYS A 309 -63.22 26.77 -22.33
CA LYS A 309 -64.06 26.82 -23.52
C LYS A 309 -65.08 27.96 -23.38
N SER A 310 -65.29 28.75 -24.43
CA SER A 310 -66.42 29.67 -24.48
C SER A 310 -67.73 28.87 -24.43
N ARG A 311 -68.75 29.41 -23.74
CA ARG A 311 -70.10 28.82 -23.78
C ARG A 311 -70.71 29.13 -25.14
N ILE A 312 -70.80 28.12 -25.99
CA ILE A 312 -71.49 28.21 -27.28
C ILE A 312 -72.95 27.82 -27.04
N SER A 313 -73.89 28.72 -27.35
CA SER A 313 -75.32 28.41 -27.36
C SER A 313 -75.68 27.80 -28.71
N ASN A 314 -76.10 26.53 -28.73
CA ASN A 314 -76.56 25.83 -29.93
C ASN A 314 -78.10 25.86 -30.08
N SER A 315 -78.79 26.80 -29.43
CA SER A 315 -80.25 26.89 -29.53
C SER A 315 -80.63 27.50 -30.87
N LEU A 316 -81.14 26.66 -31.78
CA LEU A 316 -81.75 27.11 -33.03
C LEU A 316 -82.94 28.04 -32.79
N VAL A 317 -83.68 27.84 -31.70
CA VAL A 317 -84.81 28.70 -31.31
C VAL A 317 -84.34 30.08 -30.94
N SER A 318 -83.29 30.21 -30.11
CA SER A 318 -82.75 31.53 -29.76
C SER A 318 -82.07 32.19 -30.94
N ALA A 319 -81.41 31.41 -31.80
CA ALA A 319 -80.81 31.91 -33.03
C ALA A 319 -81.90 32.45 -33.96
N GLN A 320 -83.03 31.75 -34.11
CA GLN A 320 -84.18 32.18 -34.90
C GLN A 320 -84.86 33.41 -34.28
N GLU A 321 -85.07 33.46 -32.97
CA GLU A 321 -85.64 34.64 -32.28
C GLU A 321 -84.79 35.89 -32.46
N VAL A 322 -83.46 35.77 -32.35
CA VAL A 322 -82.53 36.88 -32.61
C VAL A 322 -82.55 37.28 -34.09
N LEU A 323 -82.66 36.30 -35.00
CA LEU A 323 -82.75 36.56 -36.44
C LEU A 323 -84.06 37.27 -36.80
N ASP A 324 -85.19 36.80 -36.26
CA ASP A 324 -86.53 37.34 -36.47
C ASP A 324 -86.71 38.70 -35.78
N SER A 325 -86.03 38.95 -34.64
CA SER A 325 -86.02 40.27 -33.98
C SER A 325 -85.19 41.29 -34.74
N ASP A 326 -84.08 40.87 -35.33
CA ASP A 326 -83.20 41.74 -36.13
C ASP A 326 -83.72 41.92 -37.57
N HIS A 327 -84.70 41.12 -38.02
CA HIS A 327 -85.27 41.17 -39.38
C HIS A 327 -86.81 41.26 -39.37
N PHE A 328 -87.36 42.45 -39.64
CA PHE A 328 -88.79 42.64 -39.88
C PHE A 328 -89.20 42.14 -41.28
N GLY A 329 -90.10 41.13 -41.35
CA GLY A 329 -90.86 40.84 -42.57
C GLY A 329 -90.76 39.43 -43.18
N LEU A 330 -90.32 38.40 -42.43
CA LEU A 330 -90.30 37.01 -42.90
C LEU A 330 -91.34 36.14 -42.16
N GLU A 331 -92.63 36.41 -42.39
CA GLU A 331 -93.65 35.38 -42.15
C GLU A 331 -93.64 34.39 -43.33
N LYS A 332 -93.46 33.11 -43.00
CA LYS A 332 -93.18 31.96 -43.88
C LYS A 332 -94.18 31.74 -45.03
N VAL A 333 -93.69 31.14 -46.12
CA VAL A 333 -94.47 30.15 -46.91
C VAL A 333 -94.10 28.76 -46.43
#